data_AF-A0A348PMC3-F1
#
_entry.id   AF-A0A348PMC3-F1
#
_cell.length_a   1.000
_cell.length_b   1.000
_cell.length_c   1.000
_cell.angle_alpha   90.00
_cell.angle_beta   90.00
_cell.angle_gamma   90.00
#
_symmetry.space_group_name_H-M   'P 1'
#
loop_
_entity.id
_entity.type
_entity.pdbx_description
1 polymer ?
#
loop_
_entity_poly.entity_id
_entity_poly.type
_entity_poly.pdbx_seq_one_letter_code
_entity_poly.pdbx_strand_id
1 'polypeptide(L)'
;MIRIEIKQFMLIRIFTLLLAIISFIPSNAQVAGGDFQKLFDWYAMEDYDRCAYKAESYTKKDKYRRSPEPYLYMALCMYQAHINPDAFDEEFKDPLKDALKYAYKFRKKDKTGELYQMNKRQIDQIREEALDKALFYFNDEDYYKASSEFNRILKVMPGDVNVAFITGVAMINARNVTEGERNISEALDSLRIQEKAGTFEKDDVTHNVLIKSFISYTNYLADDGQKDRALEIITLGRQLVPDNTGLKAQYKKLYAKAPEDEEEE
;
A
#
# COMPACT_ATOMS: atom_id res chain seq x y z
N MET A 1 -52.22 -27.09 19.51
CA MET A 1 -51.73 -25.81 20.08
C MET A 1 -50.43 -25.98 20.88
N ILE A 2 -50.31 -26.97 21.77
CA ILE A 2 -49.14 -27.15 22.68
C ILE A 2 -47.78 -27.43 21.97
N ARG A 3 -47.76 -28.10 20.81
CA ARG A 3 -46.51 -28.44 20.09
C ARG A 3 -45.79 -27.25 19.43
N ILE A 4 -46.49 -26.15 19.15
CA ILE A 4 -45.91 -24.97 18.46
C ILE A 4 -45.10 -24.13 19.44
N GLU A 5 -45.58 -23.97 20.68
CA GLU A 5 -44.88 -23.21 21.72
C GLU A 5 -43.55 -23.85 22.11
N ILE A 6 -43.48 -25.19 22.19
CA ILE A 6 -42.24 -25.90 22.55
C ILE A 6 -41.15 -25.68 21.49
N LYS A 7 -41.51 -25.66 20.19
CA LYS A 7 -40.54 -25.38 19.11
C LYS A 7 -40.07 -23.92 19.14
N GLN A 8 -40.95 -22.96 19.40
CA GLN A 8 -40.59 -21.54 19.54
C GLN A 8 -39.68 -21.31 20.76
N PHE A 9 -39.96 -21.93 21.90
CA PHE A 9 -39.09 -21.88 23.08
C PHE A 9 -37.72 -22.53 22.84
N MET A 10 -37.66 -23.62 22.05
CA MET A 10 -36.40 -24.27 21.68
C MET A 10 -35.57 -23.40 20.72
N LEU A 11 -36.21 -22.76 19.73
CA LEU A 11 -35.58 -21.82 18.80
C LEU A 11 -35.05 -20.57 19.50
N ILE A 12 -35.82 -20.00 20.45
CA ILE A 12 -35.38 -18.85 21.26
C ILE A 12 -34.18 -19.22 22.14
N ARG A 13 -34.14 -20.44 22.71
CA ARG A 13 -33.00 -20.93 23.49
C ARG A 13 -31.75 -21.21 22.66
N ILE A 14 -31.91 -21.72 21.43
CA ILE A 14 -30.80 -21.90 20.49
C ILE A 14 -30.25 -20.54 20.03
N PHE A 15 -31.13 -19.56 19.82
CA PHE A 15 -30.75 -18.20 19.43
C PHE A 15 -30.04 -17.44 20.57
N THR A 16 -30.46 -17.59 21.83
CA THR A 16 -29.75 -17.00 22.98
C THR A 16 -28.42 -17.71 23.29
N LEU A 17 -28.31 -19.02 23.04
CA LEU A 17 -27.03 -19.74 23.15
C LEU A 17 -26.03 -19.31 22.06
N LEU A 18 -26.51 -19.01 20.84
CA LEU A 18 -25.68 -18.49 19.75
C LEU A 18 -25.20 -17.05 19.99
N LEU A 19 -26.03 -16.19 20.61
CA LEU A 19 -25.63 -14.83 20.99
C LEU A 19 -24.56 -14.82 22.10
N ALA A 20 -24.62 -15.79 23.03
CA ALA A 20 -23.64 -15.91 24.11
C ALA A 20 -22.24 -16.34 23.62
N ILE A 21 -22.16 -17.05 22.49
CA ILE A 21 -20.87 -17.48 21.89
C ILE A 21 -20.16 -16.33 21.18
N ILE A 22 -20.91 -15.35 20.64
CA ILE A 22 -20.33 -14.14 20.01
C ILE A 22 -19.71 -13.19 21.06
N SER A 23 -20.09 -13.33 22.33
CA SER A 23 -19.60 -12.48 23.43
C SER A 23 -18.20 -12.87 23.93
N PHE A 24 -17.59 -13.92 23.38
CA PHE A 24 -16.25 -14.42 23.73
C PHE A 24 -15.21 -14.23 22.62
N ILE A 25 -15.44 -13.32 21.68
CA ILE A 25 -14.34 -12.84 20.83
C ILE A 25 -13.55 -11.85 21.70
N PRO A 26 -12.29 -12.12 22.08
CA PRO A 26 -11.47 -11.11 22.72
C PRO A 26 -11.26 -9.99 21.70
N SER A 27 -11.99 -8.89 21.90
CA SER A 27 -11.62 -7.59 21.35
C SER A 27 -10.26 -7.23 21.95
N ASN A 28 -9.19 -7.57 21.24
CA ASN A 28 -7.85 -7.04 21.53
C ASN A 28 -7.66 -5.66 20.88
N ALA A 29 -8.74 -4.88 20.74
CA ALA A 29 -8.64 -3.47 20.42
C ALA A 29 -8.18 -2.74 21.69
N GLN A 30 -6.85 -2.72 21.89
CA GLN A 30 -6.11 -2.01 22.94
C GLN A 30 -6.59 -2.29 24.38
N VAL A 31 -5.90 -3.22 25.04
CA VAL A 31 -6.03 -3.41 26.48
C VAL A 31 -5.34 -2.24 27.17
N ALA A 32 -6.12 -1.30 27.73
CA ALA A 32 -5.60 -0.40 28.74
C ALA A 32 -4.91 -1.24 29.83
N GLY A 33 -3.58 -1.09 29.98
CA GLY A 33 -2.77 -1.92 30.88
C GLY A 33 -2.15 -3.18 30.28
N GLY A 34 -2.10 -3.33 28.95
CA GLY A 34 -1.39 -4.42 28.26
C GLY A 34 0.14 -4.33 28.39
N ASP A 35 0.86 -5.39 27.95
CA ASP A 35 2.33 -5.52 28.01
C ASP A 35 3.08 -4.32 27.37
N PHE A 36 2.40 -3.54 26.51
CA PHE A 36 2.95 -2.45 25.71
C PHE A 36 2.37 -1.07 26.01
N GLN A 37 1.53 -0.91 27.05
CA GLN A 37 0.89 0.38 27.40
C GLN A 37 1.89 1.53 27.50
N LYS A 38 3.08 1.29 28.08
CA LYS A 38 4.12 2.32 28.19
C LYS A 38 4.61 2.85 26.83
N LEU A 39 4.59 2.04 25.78
CA LEU A 39 4.95 2.51 24.44
C LEU A 39 3.93 3.53 23.94
N PHE A 40 2.64 3.24 24.12
CA PHE A 40 1.57 4.19 23.83
C PHE A 40 1.75 5.48 24.64
N ASP A 41 1.92 5.36 25.96
CA ASP A 41 2.03 6.51 26.85
C ASP A 41 3.21 7.41 26.44
N TRP A 42 4.39 6.84 26.21
CA TRP A 42 5.57 7.61 25.80
C TRP A 42 5.41 8.23 24.41
N TYR A 43 4.87 7.48 23.45
CA TYR A 43 4.60 8.04 22.12
C TYR A 43 3.59 9.20 22.19
N ALA A 44 2.54 9.08 23.00
CA ALA A 44 1.53 10.12 23.19
C ALA A 44 2.07 11.36 23.93
N MET A 45 3.07 11.17 24.79
CA MET A 45 3.80 12.26 25.47
C MET A 45 4.97 12.80 24.63
N GLU A 46 5.14 12.36 23.39
CA GLU A 46 6.23 12.73 22.49
C GLU A 46 7.64 12.38 23.04
N ASP A 47 7.70 11.47 24.02
CA ASP A 47 8.94 10.89 24.57
C ASP A 47 9.42 9.77 23.62
N TYR A 48 9.76 10.17 22.39
CA TYR A 48 10.02 9.24 21.29
C TYR A 48 11.30 8.44 21.48
N ASP A 49 12.36 9.01 22.06
CA ASP A 49 13.60 8.30 22.37
C ASP A 49 13.35 7.13 23.32
N ARG A 50 12.64 7.38 24.43
CA ARG A 50 12.32 6.32 25.38
C ARG A 50 11.37 5.29 24.79
N CYS A 51 10.40 5.73 23.98
CA CYS A 51 9.52 4.84 23.25
C CYS A 51 10.30 3.92 22.30
N ALA A 52 11.17 4.48 21.45
CA ALA A 52 12.00 3.75 20.50
C ALA A 52 12.92 2.76 21.22
N TYR A 53 13.67 3.21 22.23
CA TYR A 53 14.56 2.34 23.01
C TYR A 53 13.80 1.16 23.64
N LYS A 54 12.64 1.43 24.24
CA LYS A 54 11.85 0.36 24.83
C LYS A 54 11.28 -0.59 23.78
N ALA A 55 10.70 -0.06 22.71
CA ALA A 55 10.14 -0.84 21.63
C ALA A 55 11.20 -1.78 21.04
N GLU A 56 12.41 -1.27 20.79
CA GLU A 56 13.55 -2.06 20.33
C GLU A 56 13.91 -3.17 21.33
N SER A 57 13.96 -2.85 22.62
CA SER A 57 14.24 -3.84 23.68
C SER A 57 13.22 -4.99 23.69
N TYR A 58 11.94 -4.72 23.38
CA TYR A 58 10.93 -5.76 23.26
C TYR A 58 11.15 -6.63 22.02
N THR A 59 11.61 -6.06 20.90
CA THR A 59 11.92 -6.86 19.70
C THR A 59 13.04 -7.88 19.94
N LYS A 60 13.93 -7.62 20.90
CA LYS A 60 15.08 -8.47 21.28
C LYS A 60 14.70 -9.56 22.31
N LYS A 61 13.55 -9.47 22.99
CA LYS A 61 13.13 -10.42 24.01
C LYS A 61 12.32 -11.57 23.41
N ASP A 62 12.65 -12.81 23.76
CA ASP A 62 11.97 -13.99 23.22
C ASP A 62 10.45 -13.97 23.40
N LYS A 63 9.98 -13.49 24.56
CA LYS A 63 8.55 -13.34 24.85
C LYS A 63 7.84 -12.44 23.84
N TYR A 64 8.48 -11.35 23.40
CA TYR A 64 7.83 -10.26 22.66
C TYR A 64 8.31 -10.11 21.22
N ARG A 65 9.37 -10.82 20.81
CA ARG A 65 9.94 -10.70 19.47
C ARG A 65 8.95 -11.01 18.35
N ARG A 66 7.89 -11.78 18.64
CA ARG A 66 6.81 -12.11 17.69
C ARG A 66 5.63 -11.15 17.76
N SER A 67 5.53 -10.31 18.79
CA SER A 67 4.47 -9.33 18.93
C SER A 67 4.61 -8.23 17.87
N PRO A 68 3.53 -7.84 17.17
CA PRO A 68 3.58 -6.79 16.15
C PRO A 68 3.79 -5.39 16.72
N GLU A 69 3.17 -5.08 17.86
CA GLU A 69 3.08 -3.73 18.42
C GLU A 69 4.45 -3.05 18.69
N PRO A 70 5.48 -3.73 19.25
CA PRO A 70 6.80 -3.12 19.34
C PRO A 70 7.38 -2.67 18.00
N TYR A 71 7.11 -3.39 16.92
CA TYR A 71 7.60 -3.02 15.59
C TYR A 71 6.79 -1.86 14.98
N LEU A 72 5.52 -1.73 15.35
CA LEU A 72 4.71 -0.57 14.99
C LEU A 72 5.29 0.68 15.65
N TYR A 73 5.52 0.69 16.95
CA TYR A 73 6.10 1.85 17.64
C TYR A 73 7.50 2.19 17.15
N MET A 74 8.33 1.19 16.82
CA MET A 74 9.61 1.46 16.15
C MET A 74 9.41 2.18 14.82
N ALA A 75 8.44 1.78 14.00
CA ALA A 75 8.16 2.46 12.74
C ALA A 75 7.69 3.91 12.96
N LEU A 76 6.79 4.11 13.91
CA LEU A 76 6.26 5.43 14.24
C LEU A 76 7.34 6.36 14.83
N CYS A 77 8.19 5.88 15.73
CA CYS A 77 9.27 6.69 16.28
C CYS A 77 10.31 7.04 15.20
N MET A 78 10.67 6.10 14.32
CA MET A 78 11.57 6.41 13.21
C MET A 78 10.95 7.38 12.20
N TYR A 79 9.62 7.37 12.05
CA TYR A 79 8.93 8.41 11.28
C TYR A 79 9.02 9.78 11.98
N GLN A 80 8.83 9.84 13.30
CA GLN A 80 9.02 11.07 14.07
C GLN A 80 10.47 11.58 13.96
N ALA A 81 11.47 10.70 13.99
CA ALA A 81 12.87 11.08 13.77
C ALA A 81 13.12 11.65 12.36
N HIS A 82 12.25 11.35 11.39
CA HIS A 82 12.32 11.93 10.05
C HIS A 82 11.69 13.33 9.99
N ILE A 83 10.50 13.51 10.57
CA ILE A 83 9.73 14.76 10.46
C ILE A 83 10.03 15.77 11.56
N ASN A 84 10.59 15.32 12.69
CA ASN A 84 10.97 16.11 13.84
C ASN A 84 12.29 15.58 14.43
N PRO A 85 13.42 15.73 13.70
CA PRO A 85 14.71 15.19 14.14
C PRO A 85 15.19 15.79 15.48
N ASP A 86 14.81 17.02 15.79
CA ASP A 86 15.18 17.72 17.04
C ASP A 86 14.50 17.12 18.28
N ALA A 87 13.50 16.25 18.12
CA ALA A 87 12.87 15.51 19.21
C ALA A 87 13.65 14.27 19.65
N PHE A 88 14.82 14.03 19.07
CA PHE A 88 15.69 12.89 19.36
C PHE A 88 17.08 13.39 19.77
N ASP A 89 17.64 12.79 20.82
CA ASP A 89 19.02 13.05 21.22
C ASP A 89 20.03 12.44 20.22
N GLU A 90 19.65 11.36 19.54
CA GLU A 90 20.47 10.64 18.57
C GLU A 90 20.17 11.06 17.12
N GLU A 91 21.22 11.26 16.31
CA GLU A 91 21.08 11.52 14.87
C GLU A 91 20.91 10.21 14.08
N PHE A 92 19.83 10.12 13.30
CA PHE A 92 19.53 8.97 12.44
C PHE A 92 19.93 9.24 10.99
N LYS A 93 20.65 8.30 10.37
CA LYS A 93 21.15 8.46 9.00
C LYS A 93 20.06 8.49 7.91
N ASP A 94 19.05 7.63 8.02
CA ASP A 94 17.92 7.55 7.08
C ASP A 94 16.66 7.06 7.84
N PRO A 95 16.11 7.90 8.74
CA PRO A 95 15.03 7.50 9.65
C PRO A 95 13.78 7.01 8.90
N LEU A 96 13.44 7.62 7.76
CA LEU A 96 12.31 7.18 6.92
C LEU A 96 12.49 5.75 6.39
N LYS A 97 13.71 5.39 5.95
CA LYS A 97 14.02 4.02 5.52
C LYS A 97 13.95 3.02 6.68
N ASP A 98 14.36 3.42 7.87
CA ASP A 98 14.21 2.59 9.07
C ASP A 98 12.72 2.47 9.48
N ALA A 99 11.92 3.53 9.32
CA ALA A 99 10.47 3.50 9.53
C ALA A 99 9.81 2.45 8.62
N LEU A 100 10.08 2.46 7.31
CA LEU A 100 9.58 1.45 6.37
C LEU A 100 10.05 0.03 6.72
N LYS A 101 11.31 -0.13 7.14
CA LYS A 101 11.86 -1.43 7.56
C LYS A 101 11.12 -1.97 8.78
N TYR A 102 10.83 -1.15 9.79
CA TYR A 102 10.06 -1.59 10.95
C TYR A 102 8.58 -1.78 10.63
N ALA A 103 7.99 -0.94 9.77
CA ALA A 103 6.62 -1.10 9.28
C ALA A 103 6.46 -2.43 8.54
N TYR A 104 7.43 -2.84 7.71
CA TYR A 104 7.45 -4.15 7.07
C TYR A 104 7.50 -5.29 8.10
N LYS A 105 8.37 -5.19 9.12
CA LYS A 105 8.44 -6.20 10.19
C LYS A 105 7.14 -6.28 10.98
N PHE A 106 6.51 -5.15 11.25
CA PHE A 106 5.19 -5.03 11.86
C PHE A 106 4.14 -5.77 11.02
N ARG A 107 4.03 -5.44 9.73
CA ARG A 107 3.11 -6.10 8.78
C ARG A 107 3.30 -7.61 8.70
N LYS A 108 4.53 -8.11 8.81
CA LYS A 108 4.78 -9.56 8.86
C LYS A 108 4.27 -10.24 10.12
N LYS A 109 4.14 -9.51 11.23
CA LYS A 109 3.75 -10.04 12.55
C LYS A 109 2.28 -9.85 12.84
N ASP A 110 1.68 -8.79 12.29
CA ASP A 110 0.25 -8.54 12.34
C ASP A 110 -0.47 -9.43 11.33
N LYS A 111 -0.72 -10.69 11.73
CA LYS A 111 -1.26 -11.72 10.83
C LYS A 111 -2.72 -11.49 10.46
N THR A 112 -3.50 -10.88 11.36
CA THR A 112 -4.91 -10.55 11.11
C THR A 112 -5.03 -9.23 10.35
N GLY A 113 -4.04 -8.35 10.47
CA GLY A 113 -4.09 -7.01 9.88
C GLY A 113 -4.92 -6.02 10.70
N GLU A 114 -5.46 -6.44 11.85
CA GLU A 114 -6.32 -5.61 12.70
C GLU A 114 -5.57 -4.38 13.22
N LEU A 115 -4.34 -4.56 13.70
CA LEU A 115 -3.50 -3.44 14.15
C LEU A 115 -3.14 -2.52 13.00
N TYR A 116 -2.90 -3.06 11.81
CA TYR A 116 -2.66 -2.26 10.62
C TYR A 116 -3.87 -1.39 10.29
N GLN A 117 -5.08 -1.96 10.29
CA GLN A 117 -6.30 -1.18 10.03
C GLN A 117 -6.52 -0.09 11.09
N MET A 118 -6.31 -0.41 12.37
CA MET A 118 -6.42 0.58 13.46
C MET A 118 -5.41 1.72 13.37
N ASN A 119 -4.25 1.48 12.74
CA ASN A 119 -3.16 2.45 12.62
C ASN A 119 -2.93 2.88 11.17
N LYS A 120 -3.92 2.66 10.28
CA LYS A 120 -3.73 2.84 8.84
C LYS A 120 -3.30 4.27 8.52
N ARG A 121 -3.93 5.27 9.16
CA ARG A 121 -3.59 6.68 8.98
C ARG A 121 -2.12 6.97 9.25
N GLN A 122 -1.57 6.46 10.34
CA GLN A 122 -0.16 6.69 10.67
C GLN A 122 0.79 5.95 9.70
N ILE A 123 0.39 4.78 9.20
CA ILE A 123 1.15 4.07 8.17
C ILE A 123 1.06 4.78 6.81
N ASP A 124 -0.09 5.37 6.50
CA ASP A 124 -0.28 6.20 5.30
C ASP A 124 0.61 7.46 5.35
N GLN A 125 0.83 8.07 6.51
CA GLN A 125 1.79 9.18 6.63
C GLN A 125 3.23 8.74 6.27
N ILE A 126 3.65 7.56 6.74
CA ILE A 126 4.95 6.98 6.35
C ILE A 126 4.99 6.69 4.84
N ARG A 127 3.87 6.25 4.27
CA ARG A 127 3.72 6.01 2.83
C ARG A 127 3.95 7.29 2.03
N GLU A 128 3.31 8.38 2.43
CA GLU A 128 3.33 9.65 1.70
C GLU A 128 4.75 10.22 1.64
N GLU A 129 5.45 10.32 2.77
CA GLU A 129 6.86 10.76 2.80
C GLU A 129 7.78 9.82 1.98
N ALA A 130 7.54 8.51 2.06
CA ALA A 130 8.30 7.54 1.28
C ALA A 130 8.04 7.68 -0.23
N LEU A 131 6.80 8.00 -0.61
CA LEU A 131 6.44 8.25 -1.99
C LEU A 131 7.11 9.51 -2.51
N ASP A 132 7.14 10.60 -1.75
CA ASP A 132 7.80 11.83 -2.20
C ASP A 132 9.27 11.57 -2.58
N LYS A 133 9.99 10.79 -1.77
CA LYS A 133 11.36 10.34 -2.08
C LYS A 133 11.41 9.46 -3.34
N ALA A 134 10.50 8.51 -3.50
CA ALA A 134 10.47 7.62 -4.66
C ALA A 134 10.10 8.35 -5.97
N LEU A 135 9.13 9.27 -5.89
CA LEU A 135 8.65 10.10 -6.98
C LEU A 135 9.71 11.11 -7.41
N PHE A 136 10.52 11.64 -6.48
CA PHE A 136 11.69 12.44 -6.81
C PHE A 136 12.63 11.67 -7.76
N TYR A 137 13.05 10.46 -7.39
CA TYR A 137 13.92 9.65 -8.25
C TYR A 137 13.26 9.27 -9.58
N PHE A 138 11.95 9.00 -9.58
CA PHE A 138 11.24 8.70 -10.81
C PHE A 138 11.24 9.89 -11.78
N ASN A 139 11.00 11.09 -11.26
CA ASN A 139 10.99 12.32 -12.05
C ASN A 139 12.40 12.76 -12.49
N ASP A 140 13.43 12.39 -11.74
CA ASP A 140 14.85 12.58 -12.09
C ASP A 140 15.38 11.48 -13.04
N GLU A 141 14.50 10.57 -13.50
CA GLU A 141 14.82 9.44 -14.38
C GLU A 141 15.85 8.45 -13.78
N ASP A 142 16.14 8.52 -12.48
CA ASP A 142 16.86 7.50 -11.73
C ASP A 142 15.91 6.32 -11.40
N TYR A 143 15.50 5.63 -12.46
CA TYR A 143 14.53 4.54 -12.38
C TYR A 143 15.02 3.35 -11.54
N TYR A 144 16.34 3.17 -11.42
CA TYR A 144 16.92 2.16 -10.54
C TYR A 144 16.63 2.49 -9.07
N LYS A 145 16.91 3.72 -8.62
CA LYS A 145 16.56 4.13 -7.24
C LYS A 145 15.06 4.22 -7.05
N ALA A 146 14.31 4.76 -8.02
CA ALA A 146 12.86 4.86 -7.94
C ALA A 146 12.20 3.49 -7.71
N SER A 147 12.53 2.49 -8.55
CA SER A 147 12.00 1.14 -8.38
C SER A 147 12.43 0.50 -7.05
N SER A 148 13.62 0.80 -6.54
CA SER A 148 14.07 0.34 -5.22
C SER A 148 13.22 0.92 -4.08
N GLU A 149 12.95 2.22 -4.11
CA GLU A 149 12.16 2.90 -3.09
C GLU A 149 10.68 2.48 -3.14
N PHE A 150 10.06 2.44 -4.33
CA PHE A 150 8.67 1.95 -4.44
C PHE A 150 8.53 0.50 -3.95
N ASN A 151 9.49 -0.38 -4.23
CA ASN A 151 9.48 -1.75 -3.70
C ASN A 151 9.53 -1.81 -2.17
N ARG A 152 10.18 -0.85 -1.50
CA ARG A 152 10.16 -0.79 -0.02
C ARG A 152 8.76 -0.46 0.48
N ILE A 153 8.07 0.45 -0.20
CA ILE A 153 6.69 0.83 0.11
C ILE A 153 5.76 -0.38 -0.08
N LEU A 154 5.86 -1.10 -1.20
CA LEU A 154 5.04 -2.28 -1.49
C LEU A 154 5.25 -3.45 -0.50
N LYS A 155 6.42 -3.56 0.14
CA LYS A 155 6.61 -4.53 1.23
C LYS A 155 5.73 -4.23 2.44
N VAL A 156 5.43 -2.96 2.68
CA VAL A 156 4.53 -2.52 3.75
C VAL A 156 3.08 -2.55 3.26
N MET A 157 2.84 -2.05 2.05
CA MET A 157 1.52 -1.87 1.46
C MET A 157 1.40 -2.60 0.12
N PRO A 158 1.34 -3.95 0.12
CA PRO A 158 1.32 -4.73 -1.11
C PRO A 158 0.03 -4.57 -1.94
N GLY A 159 -1.03 -4.03 -1.34
CA GLY A 159 -2.31 -3.76 -2.03
C GLY A 159 -2.35 -2.40 -2.74
N ASP A 160 -1.26 -1.64 -2.73
CA ASP A 160 -1.18 -0.35 -3.41
C ASP A 160 -0.96 -0.54 -4.92
N VAL A 161 -2.07 -0.65 -5.65
CA VAL A 161 -2.07 -0.99 -7.08
C VAL A 161 -1.39 0.08 -7.93
N ASN A 162 -1.58 1.37 -7.60
CA ASN A 162 -0.93 2.47 -8.32
C ASN A 162 0.58 2.37 -8.18
N VAL A 163 1.07 2.18 -6.95
CA VAL A 163 2.52 2.03 -6.69
C VAL A 163 3.06 0.76 -7.34
N ALA A 164 2.31 -0.34 -7.36
CA ALA A 164 2.71 -1.58 -8.04
C ALA A 164 2.92 -1.36 -9.54
N PHE A 165 1.98 -0.70 -10.22
CA PHE A 165 2.10 -0.38 -11.64
C PHE A 165 3.28 0.57 -11.90
N ILE A 166 3.41 1.66 -11.14
CA ILE A 166 4.51 2.62 -11.26
C ILE A 166 5.86 1.93 -11.05
N THR A 167 5.95 1.03 -10.07
CA THR A 167 7.16 0.23 -9.79
C THR A 167 7.55 -0.61 -11.00
N GLY A 168 6.60 -1.31 -11.60
CA GLY A 168 6.86 -2.14 -12.77
C GLY A 168 7.36 -1.30 -13.96
N VAL A 169 6.76 -0.14 -14.20
CA VAL A 169 7.23 0.79 -15.26
C VAL A 169 8.65 1.31 -14.96
N ALA A 170 8.94 1.67 -13.72
CA ALA A 170 10.29 2.06 -13.31
C ALA A 170 11.29 0.91 -13.54
N MET A 171 10.92 -0.34 -13.30
CA MET A 171 11.77 -1.51 -13.59
C MET A 171 12.05 -1.67 -15.10
N ILE A 172 11.03 -1.53 -15.96
CA ILE A 172 11.23 -1.54 -17.42
C ILE A 172 12.24 -0.47 -17.84
N ASN A 173 12.05 0.76 -17.36
CA ASN A 173 12.95 1.87 -17.68
C ASN A 173 14.36 1.66 -17.13
N ALA A 174 14.50 0.96 -15.99
CA ALA A 174 15.77 0.52 -15.41
C ALA A 174 16.35 -0.76 -16.05
N ARG A 175 15.82 -1.21 -17.20
CA ARG A 175 16.24 -2.42 -17.94
C ARG A 175 16.01 -3.75 -17.20
N ASN A 176 15.20 -3.75 -16.15
CA ASN A 176 14.72 -4.96 -15.49
C ASN A 176 13.37 -5.40 -16.08
N VAL A 177 13.40 -5.83 -17.34
CA VAL A 177 12.19 -6.03 -18.16
C VAL A 177 11.30 -7.14 -17.62
N THR A 178 11.88 -8.32 -17.34
CA THR A 178 11.10 -9.50 -16.92
C THR A 178 10.29 -9.26 -15.65
N GLU A 179 10.92 -8.71 -14.62
CA GLU A 179 10.24 -8.43 -13.36
C GLU A 179 9.29 -7.23 -13.48
N GLY A 180 9.64 -6.24 -14.29
CA GLY A 180 8.76 -5.11 -14.59
C GLY A 180 7.46 -5.54 -15.25
N GLU A 181 7.52 -6.37 -16.31
CA GLU A 181 6.34 -6.92 -16.99
C GLU A 181 5.46 -7.74 -16.04
N ARG A 182 6.07 -8.56 -15.17
CA ARG A 182 5.34 -9.36 -14.18
C ARG A 182 4.53 -8.45 -13.24
N ASN A 183 5.17 -7.44 -12.67
CA ASN A 183 4.51 -6.48 -11.77
C ASN A 183 3.43 -5.66 -12.49
N ILE A 184 3.69 -5.24 -13.74
CA ILE A 184 2.72 -4.50 -14.56
C ILE A 184 1.48 -5.35 -14.82
N SER A 185 1.65 -6.62 -15.20
CA SER A 185 0.52 -7.51 -15.49
C SER A 185 -0.42 -7.65 -14.28
N GLU A 186 0.15 -7.95 -13.11
CA GLU A 186 -0.62 -8.09 -11.86
C GLU A 186 -1.35 -6.81 -11.46
N ALA A 187 -0.70 -5.64 -11.65
CA ALA A 187 -1.31 -4.36 -11.36
C ALA A 187 -2.42 -4.00 -12.35
N LEU A 188 -2.23 -4.26 -13.64
CA LEU A 188 -3.23 -4.00 -14.68
C LEU A 188 -4.49 -4.84 -14.50
N ASP A 189 -4.37 -6.10 -14.08
CA ASP A 189 -5.54 -6.93 -13.77
C ASP A 189 -6.38 -6.31 -12.65
N SER A 190 -5.71 -5.81 -11.61
CA SER A 190 -6.37 -5.12 -10.51
C SER A 190 -7.01 -3.79 -10.95
N LEU A 191 -6.32 -3.00 -11.77
CA LEU A 191 -6.85 -1.74 -12.32
C LEU A 191 -8.06 -1.97 -13.23
N ARG A 192 -8.06 -3.01 -14.07
CA ARG A 192 -9.22 -3.39 -14.89
C ARG A 192 -10.43 -3.80 -14.04
N ILE A 193 -10.20 -4.50 -12.92
CA ILE A 193 -11.27 -4.84 -11.98
C ILE A 193 -11.83 -3.58 -11.34
N GLN A 194 -10.97 -2.65 -10.90
CA GLN A 194 -11.39 -1.38 -10.31
C GLN A 194 -12.17 -0.49 -11.28
N GLU A 195 -11.73 -0.43 -12.55
CA GLU A 195 -12.44 0.29 -13.61
C GLU A 195 -13.86 -0.28 -13.80
N LYS A 196 -13.99 -1.59 -14.02
CA LYS A 196 -15.28 -2.26 -14.23
C LYS A 196 -16.22 -2.13 -13.04
N ALA A 197 -15.67 -2.15 -11.83
CA ALA A 197 -16.44 -2.02 -10.61
C ALA A 197 -16.75 -0.55 -10.23
N GLY A 198 -16.14 0.42 -10.90
CA GLY A 198 -16.22 1.84 -10.53
C GLY A 198 -15.61 2.15 -9.16
N THR A 199 -14.61 1.38 -8.74
CA THR A 199 -13.94 1.50 -7.42
C THR A 199 -12.54 2.09 -7.50
N PHE A 200 -12.09 2.52 -8.69
CA PHE A 200 -10.85 3.27 -8.82
C PHE A 200 -11.00 4.64 -8.15
N GLU A 201 -10.12 4.92 -7.19
CA GLU A 201 -10.05 6.20 -6.51
C GLU A 201 -8.75 6.92 -6.87
N LYS A 202 -8.87 8.23 -7.09
CA LYS A 202 -7.70 9.09 -7.29
C LYS A 202 -6.92 9.16 -5.99
N ASP A 203 -5.65 8.77 -6.06
CA ASP A 203 -4.67 9.01 -5.02
C ASP A 203 -3.84 10.24 -5.40
N ASP A 204 -4.02 11.34 -4.67
CA ASP A 204 -3.42 12.63 -4.99
C ASP A 204 -1.88 12.60 -5.04
N VAL A 205 -1.24 11.72 -4.24
CA VAL A 205 0.23 11.61 -4.19
C VAL A 205 0.75 10.91 -5.44
N THR A 206 0.11 9.81 -5.86
CA THR A 206 0.59 9.02 -7.00
C THR A 206 -0.01 9.42 -8.34
N HIS A 207 -1.10 10.19 -8.37
CA HIS A 207 -1.90 10.46 -9.57
C HIS A 207 -1.09 10.91 -10.79
N ASN A 208 -0.24 11.93 -10.59
CA ASN A 208 0.54 12.50 -11.68
C ASN A 208 1.56 11.51 -12.24
N VAL A 209 2.19 10.72 -11.37
CA VAL A 209 3.18 9.73 -11.81
C VAL A 209 2.51 8.49 -12.39
N LEU A 210 1.32 8.09 -11.92
CA LEU A 210 0.51 7.05 -12.56
C LEU A 210 0.23 7.39 -14.04
N ILE A 211 -0.18 8.63 -14.32
CA ILE A 211 -0.38 9.12 -15.69
C ILE A 211 0.92 9.03 -16.52
N LYS A 212 2.03 9.50 -15.97
CA LYS A 212 3.35 9.40 -16.63
C LYS A 212 3.74 7.95 -16.90
N SER A 213 3.46 7.03 -15.97
CA SER A 213 3.74 5.61 -16.10
C SER A 213 2.93 4.97 -17.22
N PHE A 214 1.65 5.29 -17.38
CA PHE A 214 0.85 4.83 -18.53
C PHE A 214 1.45 5.29 -19.86
N ILE A 215 1.85 6.57 -19.95
CA ILE A 215 2.46 7.13 -21.16
C ILE A 215 3.82 6.48 -21.44
N SER A 216 4.68 6.37 -20.42
CA SER A 216 6.00 5.75 -20.53
C SER A 216 5.90 4.30 -21.00
N TYR A 217 5.01 3.52 -20.39
CA TYR A 217 4.88 2.11 -20.71
C TYR A 217 4.30 1.87 -22.11
N THR A 218 3.32 2.68 -22.52
CA THR A 218 2.73 2.57 -23.86
C THR A 218 3.71 3.02 -24.96
N ASN A 219 4.60 3.97 -24.68
CA ASN A 219 5.72 4.28 -25.57
C ASN A 219 6.67 3.07 -25.70
N TYR A 220 7.08 2.47 -24.57
CA TYR A 220 7.90 1.25 -24.58
C TYR A 220 7.27 0.14 -25.42
N LEU A 221 5.99 -0.16 -25.23
CA LEU A 221 5.28 -1.17 -26.00
C LEU A 221 5.24 -0.84 -27.51
N ALA A 222 4.97 0.42 -27.86
CA ALA A 222 4.91 0.84 -29.25
C ALA A 222 6.28 0.76 -29.94
N ASP A 223 7.36 1.11 -29.22
CA ASP A 223 8.73 1.03 -29.72
C ASP A 223 9.19 -0.42 -29.90
N ASP A 224 8.64 -1.35 -29.09
CA ASP A 224 8.82 -2.80 -29.20
C ASP A 224 7.88 -3.46 -30.23
N GLY A 225 7.12 -2.66 -30.99
CA GLY A 225 6.20 -3.14 -32.03
C GLY A 225 4.85 -3.68 -31.50
N GLN A 226 4.62 -3.67 -30.19
CA GLN A 226 3.38 -4.11 -29.54
C GLN A 226 2.30 -3.00 -29.55
N LYS A 227 1.96 -2.49 -30.74
CA LYS A 227 1.05 -1.34 -30.90
C LYS A 227 -0.36 -1.59 -30.36
N ASP A 228 -0.92 -2.76 -30.61
CA ASP A 228 -2.28 -3.10 -30.16
C ASP A 228 -2.36 -3.13 -28.63
N ARG A 229 -1.36 -3.74 -28.00
CA ARG A 229 -1.22 -3.72 -26.55
C ARG A 229 -1.03 -2.31 -26.02
N ALA A 230 -0.22 -1.49 -26.67
CA ALA A 230 -0.07 -0.08 -26.29
C ALA A 230 -1.41 0.67 -26.34
N LEU A 231 -2.23 0.43 -27.37
CA LEU A 231 -3.56 1.02 -27.52
C LEU A 231 -4.54 0.52 -26.44
N GLU A 232 -4.51 -0.77 -26.12
CA GLU A 232 -5.31 -1.35 -25.03
C GLU A 232 -4.98 -0.68 -23.67
N ILE A 233 -3.68 -0.59 -23.34
CA ILE A 233 -3.24 -0.04 -22.05
C ILE A 233 -3.56 1.44 -21.93
N ILE A 234 -3.36 2.24 -22.98
CA ILE A 234 -3.71 3.67 -22.92
C ILE A 234 -5.23 3.87 -22.85
N THR A 235 -6.02 2.95 -23.42
CA THR A 235 -7.48 2.97 -23.29
C THR A 235 -7.91 2.80 -21.85
N LEU A 236 -7.34 1.81 -21.14
CA LEU A 236 -7.58 1.63 -19.71
C LEU A 236 -7.21 2.89 -18.92
N GLY A 237 -6.04 3.49 -19.20
CA GLY A 237 -5.64 4.74 -18.56
C GLY A 237 -6.68 5.86 -18.75
N ARG A 238 -7.26 5.97 -19.95
CA ARG A 238 -8.33 6.94 -20.24
C ARG A 238 -9.66 6.60 -19.55
N GLN A 239 -9.97 5.33 -19.33
CA GLN A 239 -11.17 4.95 -18.59
C GLN A 239 -11.02 5.29 -17.10
N LEU A 240 -9.84 5.05 -16.54
CA LEU A 240 -9.52 5.37 -15.14
C LEU A 240 -9.45 6.88 -14.89
N VAL A 241 -8.89 7.64 -15.84
CA VAL A 241 -8.69 9.10 -15.71
C VAL A 241 -9.19 9.83 -16.97
N PRO A 242 -10.52 9.94 -17.18
CA PRO A 242 -11.11 10.37 -18.44
C PRO A 242 -10.83 11.82 -18.81
N ASP A 243 -10.57 12.69 -17.83
CA ASP A 243 -10.36 14.10 -18.08
C ASP A 243 -8.91 14.47 -18.39
N ASN A 244 -7.97 13.54 -18.21
CA ASN A 244 -6.55 13.84 -18.39
C ASN A 244 -6.19 14.08 -19.87
N THR A 245 -5.68 15.27 -20.17
CA THR A 245 -5.30 15.69 -21.52
C THR A 245 -4.08 14.94 -22.06
N GLY A 246 -3.14 14.55 -21.19
CA GLY A 246 -1.96 13.76 -21.56
C GLY A 246 -2.32 12.36 -22.07
N LEU A 247 -3.21 11.67 -21.35
CA LEU A 247 -3.70 10.35 -21.78
C LEU A 247 -4.52 10.44 -23.08
N LYS A 248 -5.35 11.49 -23.25
CA LYS A 248 -6.06 11.76 -24.52
C LYS A 248 -5.10 11.96 -25.69
N ALA A 249 -4.05 12.76 -25.49
CA ALA A 249 -3.04 13.02 -26.51
C ALA A 249 -2.26 11.75 -26.88
N GLN A 250 -1.85 10.96 -25.89
CA GLN A 250 -1.14 9.71 -26.11
C GLN A 250 -2.01 8.67 -26.83
N TYR A 251 -3.30 8.55 -26.47
CA TYR A 251 -4.24 7.69 -27.19
C TYR A 251 -4.33 8.09 -28.67
N LYS A 252 -4.51 9.38 -28.97
CA LYS A 252 -4.58 9.87 -30.35
C LYS A 252 -3.30 9.56 -31.14
N LYS A 253 -2.13 9.72 -30.51
CA LYS A 253 -0.82 9.40 -31.11
C LYS A 253 -0.70 7.92 -31.46
N LEU A 254 -1.17 7.03 -30.59
CA LEU A 254 -1.11 5.59 -30.79
C LEU A 254 -2.14 5.11 -31.81
N TYR A 255 -3.35 5.65 -31.76
CA TYR A 255 -4.43 5.35 -32.70
C TYR A 255 -4.06 5.75 -34.13
N ALA A 256 -3.50 6.95 -34.33
CA ALA A 256 -3.05 7.41 -35.66
C ALA A 256 -1.87 6.61 -36.24
N LYS A 257 -1.27 5.71 -35.46
CA LYS A 257 -0.18 4.80 -35.88
C LYS A 257 -0.63 3.35 -36.02
N ALA A 258 -1.88 3.04 -35.68
CA ALA A 258 -2.48 1.77 -36.03
C ALA A 258 -2.62 1.74 -37.56
N PRO A 259 -2.44 0.59 -38.23
CA PRO A 259 -2.88 0.46 -39.61
C PRO A 259 -4.35 0.87 -39.65
N GLU A 260 -4.74 1.73 -40.60
CA GLU A 260 -6.16 1.82 -40.96
C GLU A 260 -6.54 0.39 -41.33
N ASP A 261 -7.55 -0.17 -40.65
CA ASP A 261 -8.12 -1.46 -41.01
C ASP A 261 -8.28 -1.43 -42.53
N GLU A 262 -7.60 -2.32 -43.25
CA GLU A 262 -7.77 -2.46 -44.69
C GLU A 262 -9.27 -2.68 -44.90
N GLU A 263 -9.97 -1.63 -45.34
CA GLU A 263 -11.34 -1.72 -45.77
C GLU A 263 -11.32 -2.76 -46.90
N GLU A 264 -11.80 -3.97 -46.57
CA GLU A 264 -11.99 -5.06 -47.51
C GLU A 264 -12.94 -4.56 -48.61
N GLU A 265 -12.36 -4.12 -49.74
CA GLU A 265 -13.06 -3.95 -51.03
C GLU A 265 -13.37 -5.31 -51.68
#